data_AF-A0A1I0PBN0-F1
#
_entry.id   AF-A0A1I0PBN0-F1
#
_cell.length_a   1.000
_cell.length_b   1.000
_cell.length_c   1.000
_cell.angle_alpha   90.00
_cell.angle_beta   90.00
_cell.angle_gamma   90.00
#
_symmetry.space_group_name_H-M   'P 1'
#
loop_
_entity.id
_entity.type
_entity.pdbx_description
1 polymer ?
#
loop_
_entity_poly.entity_id
_entity_poly.type
_entity_poly.pdbx_seq_one_letter_code
_entity_poly.pdbx_strand_id
1 'polypeptide(L)'
;MKKWMMCAAMLCSIGAFAQNSTNVEGSRYQFTVLKNLDAGDVQNQGRTGTCWSFSGLSFFESEILRTGKNKGLNLSEMYVVRKMYPLKAANYVRMHGKANFGEGGGFPDDLLCLREYGLVPQSAYDGNKGKMYNHAEMESLLEGLVNKIGNAQGTINPDWSKAFDGVLNAYMGDAPEKFQYNGKTYTPQSFAKELGLNADDYVLISSFTHHPYNSQFVLEVPDNWNWEKVYNVNLNDFTNIAENAILNGYSIAWAADVSEKGFNFKDGLAIVPEKDWADMSAEERKNAFLEPGKEKTITPEVRQLAFDNFETQDDHGMHIVGLVKDQNGNKYFRVKNSWGTDNPGQGYFYASEPYFAYKTTCYMVNKKALPADIAKKLGIK
;
A
#
# COMPACT_ATOMS: atom_id res chain seq x y z
N MET A 1 69.70 18.54 -22.50
CA MET A 1 68.66 18.06 -23.45
C MET A 1 67.63 17.23 -22.67
N LYS A 2 66.50 17.84 -22.28
CA LYS A 2 65.44 17.18 -21.51
C LYS A 2 64.50 16.44 -22.46
N LYS A 3 64.40 15.11 -22.32
CA LYS A 3 63.40 14.28 -23.02
C LYS A 3 62.04 14.46 -22.36
N TRP A 4 61.04 14.88 -23.14
CA TRP A 4 59.64 14.91 -22.73
C TRP A 4 59.01 13.56 -23.11
N MET A 5 58.53 12.81 -22.12
CA MET A 5 57.62 11.68 -22.32
C MET A 5 56.19 12.22 -22.29
N MET A 6 55.51 12.18 -23.43
CA MET A 6 54.06 12.30 -23.49
C MET A 6 53.44 10.96 -23.06
N CYS A 7 52.81 10.92 -21.90
CA CYS A 7 51.85 9.87 -21.56
C CYS A 7 50.48 10.29 -22.12
N ALA A 8 49.99 9.56 -23.12
CA ALA A 8 48.61 9.66 -23.57
C ALA A 8 47.71 8.98 -22.53
N ALA A 9 46.95 9.76 -21.77
CA ALA A 9 45.89 9.25 -20.93
C ALA A 9 44.69 8.86 -21.83
N MET A 10 44.48 7.55 -22.02
CA MET A 10 43.25 7.02 -22.59
C MET A 10 42.12 7.24 -21.57
N LEU A 11 41.31 8.27 -21.79
CA LEU A 11 40.03 8.45 -21.11
C LEU A 11 39.05 7.42 -21.69
N CYS A 12 38.95 6.24 -21.07
CA CYS A 12 37.82 5.35 -21.27
C CYS A 12 36.59 5.98 -20.61
N SER A 13 35.81 6.73 -21.37
CA SER A 13 34.44 7.11 -21.01
C SER A 13 33.60 5.84 -20.94
N ILE A 14 33.38 5.32 -19.73
CA ILE A 14 32.38 4.28 -19.48
C ILE A 14 31.02 4.98 -19.63
N GLY A 15 30.44 4.92 -20.83
CA GLY A 15 29.04 5.27 -21.02
C GLY A 15 28.22 4.32 -20.16
N ALA A 16 27.57 4.84 -19.13
CA ALA A 16 26.52 4.12 -18.43
C ALA A 16 25.38 3.89 -19.43
N PHE A 17 25.38 2.74 -20.09
CA PHE A 17 24.21 2.28 -20.83
C PHE A 17 23.10 2.13 -19.80
N ALA A 18 22.03 2.91 -19.93
CA ALA A 18 20.82 2.71 -19.15
C ALA A 18 20.38 1.26 -19.37
N GLN A 19 20.42 0.46 -18.31
CA GLN A 19 20.03 -0.94 -18.38
C GLN A 19 18.51 -0.98 -18.47
N ASN A 20 17.97 -1.17 -19.67
CA ASN A 20 16.53 -1.39 -19.88
C ASN A 20 16.14 -2.65 -19.09
N SER A 21 15.26 -2.49 -18.09
CA SER A 21 14.67 -3.61 -17.37
C SER A 21 13.38 -4.06 -18.05
N THR A 22 12.92 -5.26 -17.72
CA THR A 22 11.63 -5.79 -18.20
C THR A 22 10.85 -6.36 -17.02
N ASN A 23 9.58 -6.71 -17.23
CA ASN A 23 8.74 -7.31 -16.19
C ASN A 23 9.09 -8.78 -15.91
N VAL A 24 9.37 -9.58 -16.96
CA VAL A 24 9.78 -10.98 -16.87
C VAL A 24 10.72 -11.39 -18.00
N GLU A 25 11.45 -12.49 -17.84
CA GLU A 25 12.30 -13.04 -18.89
C GLU A 25 11.50 -13.35 -20.17
N GLY A 26 12.05 -12.99 -21.33
CA GLY A 26 11.39 -13.19 -22.63
C GLY A 26 10.35 -12.12 -23.00
N SER A 27 10.05 -11.17 -22.11
CA SER A 27 9.18 -10.03 -22.40
C SER A 27 9.86 -8.99 -23.31
N ARG A 28 9.05 -8.34 -24.15
CA ARG A 28 9.41 -7.20 -25.02
C ARG A 28 9.17 -5.84 -24.36
N TYR A 29 8.68 -5.79 -23.12
CA TYR A 29 8.64 -4.53 -22.37
C TYR A 29 10.08 -4.06 -22.09
N GLN A 30 10.35 -2.77 -22.36
CA GLN A 30 11.64 -2.14 -22.07
C GLN A 30 11.42 -0.91 -21.20
N PHE A 31 11.59 -1.08 -19.90
CA PHE A 31 11.39 -0.02 -18.93
C PHE A 31 12.64 0.86 -18.80
N THR A 32 12.44 2.15 -19.00
CA THR A 32 13.38 3.21 -18.64
C THR A 32 12.93 3.83 -17.33
N VAL A 33 13.79 3.81 -16.32
CA VAL A 33 13.50 4.42 -15.01
C VAL A 33 13.40 5.94 -15.14
N LEU A 34 12.25 6.50 -14.75
CA LEU A 34 12.08 7.94 -14.57
C LEU A 34 12.46 8.34 -13.15
N LYS A 35 12.05 7.53 -12.18
CA LYS A 35 12.40 7.69 -10.77
C LYS A 35 12.32 6.34 -10.06
N ASN A 36 13.30 6.07 -9.21
CA ASN A 36 13.24 4.97 -8.26
C ASN A 36 13.53 5.55 -6.86
N LEU A 37 12.72 5.18 -5.89
CA LEU A 37 12.86 5.58 -4.50
C LEU A 37 13.40 4.40 -3.69
N ASP A 38 14.20 4.72 -2.67
CA ASP A 38 14.62 3.73 -1.70
C ASP A 38 13.42 3.28 -0.87
N ALA A 39 13.32 1.98 -0.62
CA ALA A 39 12.33 1.37 0.24
C ALA A 39 12.99 0.23 1.04
N GLY A 40 12.40 -0.13 2.18
CA GLY A 40 12.85 -1.29 2.95
C GLY A 40 12.69 -2.61 2.19
N ASP A 41 13.16 -3.70 2.79
CA ASP A 41 13.07 -5.03 2.20
C ASP A 41 11.61 -5.47 1.96
N VAL A 42 11.40 -6.31 0.95
CA VAL A 42 10.10 -6.92 0.66
C VAL A 42 9.74 -7.90 1.78
N GLN A 43 8.57 -7.67 2.38
CA GLN A 43 8.03 -8.54 3.42
C GLN A 43 7.06 -9.57 2.82
N ASN A 44 6.62 -10.51 3.66
CA ASN A 44 5.65 -11.54 3.29
C ASN A 44 4.57 -11.66 4.36
N GLN A 45 3.34 -11.26 4.02
CA GLN A 45 2.17 -11.31 4.91
C GLN A 45 1.69 -12.73 5.21
N GLY A 46 2.21 -13.73 4.49
CA GLY A 46 1.82 -15.13 4.66
C GLY A 46 0.34 -15.36 4.35
N ARG A 47 -0.30 -16.18 5.17
CA ARG A 47 -1.73 -16.51 5.07
C ARG A 47 -2.54 -15.60 5.99
N THR A 48 -2.56 -14.32 5.65
CA THR A 48 -3.31 -13.29 6.38
C THR A 48 -3.90 -12.26 5.42
N GLY A 49 -4.99 -11.63 5.81
CA GLY A 49 -5.61 -10.47 5.14
C GLY A 49 -5.00 -9.11 5.53
N THR A 50 -3.72 -9.05 5.89
CA THR A 50 -3.10 -7.87 6.54
C THR A 50 -2.28 -6.97 5.62
N CYS A 51 -2.48 -7.06 4.30
CA CYS A 51 -1.72 -6.28 3.30
C CYS A 51 -1.73 -4.77 3.55
N TRP A 52 -2.83 -4.23 4.10
CA TRP A 52 -2.96 -2.84 4.51
C TRP A 52 -1.86 -2.42 5.50
N SER A 53 -1.62 -3.22 6.54
CA SER A 53 -0.57 -2.94 7.53
C SER A 53 0.83 -3.08 6.93
N PHE A 54 1.09 -4.12 6.13
CA PHE A 54 2.37 -4.30 5.43
C PHE A 54 2.70 -3.16 4.48
N SER A 55 1.72 -2.69 3.71
CA SER A 55 1.92 -1.59 2.76
C SER A 55 1.99 -0.24 3.46
N GLY A 56 1.16 0.01 4.48
CA GLY A 56 1.20 1.21 5.30
C GLY A 56 2.53 1.38 6.04
N LEU A 57 3.05 0.30 6.62
CA LEU A 57 4.35 0.35 7.32
C LEU A 57 5.52 0.44 6.35
N SER A 58 5.50 -0.26 5.21
CA SER A 58 6.50 -0.06 4.15
C SER A 58 6.54 1.39 3.64
N PHE A 59 5.38 2.05 3.57
CA PHE A 59 5.30 3.48 3.28
C PHE A 59 5.92 4.34 4.38
N PHE A 60 5.58 4.12 5.66
CA PHE A 60 6.17 4.86 6.77
C PHE A 60 7.69 4.66 6.90
N GLU A 61 8.19 3.45 6.67
CA GLU A 61 9.63 3.17 6.59
C GLU A 61 10.29 4.02 5.51
N SER A 62 9.65 4.14 4.34
CA SER A 62 10.18 4.95 3.24
C SER A 62 10.15 6.45 3.57
N GLU A 63 9.15 6.92 4.32
CA GLU A 63 9.12 8.28 4.85
C GLU A 63 10.25 8.54 5.85
N ILE A 64 10.57 7.56 6.71
CA ILE A 64 11.70 7.63 7.63
C ILE A 64 13.03 7.66 6.84
N LEU A 65 13.20 6.76 5.88
CA LEU A 65 14.37 6.68 5.00
C LEU A 65 14.60 7.99 4.24
N ARG A 66 13.53 8.61 3.72
CA ARG A 66 13.58 9.90 3.01
C ARG A 66 14.14 11.03 3.87
N THR A 67 13.94 10.97 5.20
CA THR A 67 14.53 11.95 6.14
C THR A 67 15.95 11.59 6.59
N GLY A 68 16.54 10.52 6.05
CA GLY A 68 17.88 10.05 6.38
C GLY A 68 17.99 9.35 7.73
N LYS A 69 16.86 9.05 8.38
CA LYS A 69 16.80 8.41 9.70
C LYS A 69 16.74 6.88 9.57
N ASN A 70 17.25 6.19 10.60
CA ASN A 70 17.09 4.76 10.88
C ASN A 70 17.10 3.83 9.64
N LYS A 71 18.20 3.86 8.87
CA LYS A 71 18.40 2.94 7.76
C LYS A 71 18.30 1.48 8.22
N GLY A 72 17.51 0.68 7.52
CA GLY A 72 17.30 -0.74 7.83
C GLY A 72 16.30 -1.00 8.97
N LEU A 73 15.52 0.01 9.38
CA LEU A 73 14.40 -0.21 10.28
C LEU A 73 13.33 -1.05 9.58
N ASN A 74 12.85 -2.07 10.30
CA ASN A 74 11.67 -2.86 9.96
C ASN A 74 10.64 -2.66 11.07
N LEU A 75 9.49 -2.09 10.75
CA LEU A 75 8.40 -1.84 11.69
C LEU A 75 7.51 -3.08 11.83
N SER A 76 6.83 -3.21 12.96
CA SER A 76 5.96 -4.37 13.21
C SER A 76 4.56 -4.16 12.65
N GLU A 77 4.24 -4.81 11.55
CA GLU A 77 2.89 -4.82 11.00
C GLU A 77 1.89 -5.43 11.98
N MET A 78 2.32 -6.48 12.69
CA MET A 78 1.48 -7.19 13.64
C MET A 78 1.13 -6.35 14.85
N TYR A 79 1.96 -5.37 15.22
CA TYR A 79 1.60 -4.43 16.28
C TYR A 79 0.38 -3.60 15.90
N VAL A 80 0.33 -3.10 14.65
CA VAL A 80 -0.82 -2.37 14.12
C VAL A 80 -2.06 -3.27 14.14
N VAL A 81 -1.95 -4.47 13.56
CA VAL A 81 -3.03 -5.47 13.54
C VAL A 81 -3.56 -5.74 14.95
N ARG A 82 -2.67 -6.00 15.91
CA ARG A 82 -3.01 -6.28 17.31
C ARG A 82 -3.75 -5.11 18.00
N LYS A 83 -3.47 -3.87 17.61
CA LYS A 83 -4.15 -2.67 18.13
C LYS A 83 -5.49 -2.41 17.43
N MET A 84 -5.62 -2.70 16.14
CA MET A 84 -6.80 -2.36 15.35
C MET A 84 -7.93 -3.39 15.49
N TYR A 85 -7.62 -4.69 15.57
CA TYR A 85 -8.66 -5.74 15.67
C TYR A 85 -9.64 -5.55 16.84
N PRO A 86 -9.22 -5.21 18.08
CA PRO A 86 -10.16 -4.93 19.16
C PRO A 86 -11.10 -3.74 18.86
N LEU A 87 -10.60 -2.72 18.17
CA LEU A 87 -11.41 -1.55 17.79
C LEU A 87 -12.42 -1.90 16.70
N LYS A 88 -12.00 -2.67 15.68
CA LYS A 88 -12.88 -3.20 14.64
C LYS A 88 -13.97 -4.10 15.23
N ALA A 89 -13.62 -4.98 16.17
CA ALA A 89 -14.58 -5.80 16.90
C ALA A 89 -15.58 -4.96 17.70
N ALA A 90 -15.11 -3.92 18.40
CA ALA A 90 -15.98 -3.01 19.12
C ALA A 90 -16.92 -2.25 18.19
N ASN A 91 -16.45 -1.84 17.01
CA ASN A 91 -17.29 -1.25 15.97
C ASN A 91 -18.38 -2.24 15.52
N TYR A 92 -18.01 -3.45 15.13
CA TYR A 92 -18.93 -4.51 14.71
C TYR A 92 -20.03 -4.80 15.75
N VAL A 93 -19.65 -4.94 17.02
CA VAL A 93 -20.60 -5.18 18.12
C VAL A 93 -21.52 -3.98 18.34
N ARG A 94 -20.99 -2.74 18.33
CA ARG A 94 -21.80 -1.51 18.46
C ARG A 94 -22.78 -1.33 17.31
N MET A 95 -22.39 -1.77 16.12
CA MET A 95 -23.21 -1.74 14.92
C MET A 95 -24.13 -2.96 14.82
N HIS A 96 -24.32 -3.71 15.91
CA HIS A 96 -25.24 -4.85 15.98
C HIS A 96 -24.99 -5.91 14.89
N GLY A 97 -23.70 -6.19 14.63
CA GLY A 97 -23.26 -7.14 13.62
C GLY A 97 -23.57 -6.74 12.17
N LYS A 98 -23.76 -5.45 11.92
CA LYS A 98 -24.03 -4.90 10.57
C LYS A 98 -22.84 -4.18 9.93
N ALA A 99 -21.74 -4.01 10.66
CA ALA A 99 -20.49 -3.53 10.09
C ALA A 99 -19.63 -4.70 9.59
N ASN A 100 -18.50 -4.39 8.96
CA ASN A 100 -17.52 -5.40 8.54
C ASN A 100 -16.66 -5.87 9.73
N PHE A 101 -16.38 -7.17 9.81
CA PHE A 101 -15.36 -7.74 10.66
C PHE A 101 -14.68 -8.89 9.93
N GLY A 102 -13.34 -8.91 9.99
CA GLY A 102 -12.46 -9.81 9.26
C GLY A 102 -11.05 -9.21 9.28
N GLU A 103 -10.06 -9.93 8.74
CA GLU A 103 -8.64 -9.50 8.77
C GLU A 103 -8.32 -8.20 7.99
N GLY A 104 -9.16 -7.88 7.00
CA GLY A 104 -9.00 -6.70 6.16
C GLY A 104 -8.95 -5.39 6.94
N GLY A 105 -8.51 -4.34 6.27
CA GLY A 105 -8.29 -3.01 6.84
C GLY A 105 -7.77 -2.09 5.75
N GLY A 106 -7.49 -0.84 6.10
CA GLY A 106 -6.95 0.13 5.16
C GLY A 106 -5.99 1.10 5.82
N PHE A 107 -5.39 1.99 5.02
CA PHE A 107 -4.52 3.05 5.52
C PHE A 107 -5.13 3.95 6.61
N PRO A 108 -6.47 4.15 6.71
CA PRO A 108 -7.09 4.72 7.90
C PRO A 108 -6.65 4.07 9.21
N ASP A 109 -6.49 2.74 9.24
CA ASP A 109 -6.12 1.97 10.42
C ASP A 109 -4.66 2.20 10.80
N ASP A 110 -3.76 2.32 9.81
CA ASP A 110 -2.36 2.67 10.03
C ASP A 110 -2.22 4.08 10.63
N LEU A 111 -3.01 5.04 10.13
CA LEU A 111 -3.05 6.40 10.66
C LEU A 111 -3.62 6.46 12.08
N LEU A 112 -4.70 5.73 12.34
CA LEU A 112 -5.28 5.61 13.68
C LEU A 112 -4.27 4.99 14.66
N CYS A 113 -3.57 3.94 14.23
CA CYS A 113 -2.54 3.30 15.05
C CYS A 113 -1.39 4.26 15.36
N LEU A 114 -0.83 4.91 14.33
CA LEU A 114 0.24 5.89 14.52
C LEU A 114 -0.17 7.02 15.48
N ARG A 115 -1.42 7.52 15.35
CA ARG A 115 -1.95 8.62 16.15
C ARG A 115 -2.16 8.25 17.61
N GLU A 116 -2.84 7.12 17.86
CA GLU A 116 -3.33 6.75 19.20
C GLU A 116 -2.36 5.81 19.93
N TYR A 117 -1.70 4.91 19.20
CA TYR A 117 -0.93 3.80 19.74
C TYR A 117 0.57 3.86 19.43
N GLY A 118 1.01 4.70 18.49
CA GLY A 118 2.41 4.73 18.05
C GLY A 118 2.79 3.45 17.28
N LEU A 119 4.10 3.18 17.19
CA LEU A 119 4.64 2.07 16.40
C LEU A 119 5.79 1.39 17.17
N VAL A 120 6.12 0.16 16.78
CA VAL A 120 7.23 -0.61 17.36
C VAL A 120 8.06 -1.25 16.23
N PRO A 121 9.35 -1.50 16.43
CA PRO A 121 10.14 -2.27 15.48
C PRO A 121 9.74 -3.75 15.52
N GLN A 122 9.89 -4.45 14.40
CA GLN A 122 9.65 -5.89 14.29
C GLN A 122 10.40 -6.71 15.34
N SER A 123 11.59 -6.25 15.76
CA SER A 123 12.39 -6.91 16.81
C SER A 123 11.78 -6.85 18.21
N ALA A 124 10.84 -5.91 18.46
CA ALA A 124 10.17 -5.77 19.74
C ALA A 124 8.85 -6.52 19.81
N TYR A 125 8.20 -6.72 18.66
CA TYR A 125 6.95 -7.46 18.55
C TYR A 125 6.86 -8.05 17.14
N ASP A 126 6.95 -9.36 17.00
CA ASP A 126 6.82 -10.04 15.71
C ASP A 126 5.43 -10.63 15.48
N GLY A 127 4.52 -10.52 16.46
CA GLY A 127 3.18 -11.08 16.41
C GLY A 127 3.15 -12.61 16.34
N ASN A 128 4.14 -13.29 16.94
CA ASN A 128 4.27 -14.76 16.93
C ASN A 128 4.25 -15.36 15.52
N LYS A 129 5.06 -14.80 14.62
CA LYS A 129 5.15 -15.23 13.21
C LYS A 129 5.33 -16.74 13.02
N GLY A 130 6.02 -17.41 13.95
CA GLY A 130 6.44 -18.80 13.77
C GLY A 130 7.27 -18.96 12.50
N LYS A 131 6.91 -19.92 11.63
CA LYS A 131 7.55 -20.08 10.30
C LYS A 131 7.07 -19.04 9.29
N MET A 132 5.80 -18.68 9.36
CA MET A 132 5.09 -17.75 8.48
C MET A 132 3.78 -17.39 9.16
N TYR A 133 3.33 -16.15 9.00
CA TYR A 133 2.02 -15.74 9.49
C TYR A 133 0.90 -16.60 8.90
N ASN A 134 0.01 -17.06 9.77
CA ASN A 134 -1.21 -17.77 9.40
C ASN A 134 -2.26 -17.50 10.47
N HIS A 135 -3.24 -16.67 10.14
CA HIS A 135 -4.26 -16.23 11.08
C HIS A 135 -5.59 -16.96 10.92
N ALA A 136 -5.72 -17.91 9.99
CA ALA A 136 -7.01 -18.53 9.67
C ALA A 136 -7.76 -19.10 10.90
N GLU A 137 -7.04 -19.74 11.84
CA GLU A 137 -7.66 -20.24 13.08
C GLU A 137 -8.03 -19.09 14.03
N MET A 138 -7.13 -18.13 14.20
CA MET A 138 -7.38 -16.95 15.04
C MET A 138 -8.58 -16.15 14.53
N GLU A 139 -8.62 -15.82 13.25
CA GLU A 139 -9.72 -15.11 12.60
C GLU A 139 -11.05 -15.83 12.83
N SER A 140 -11.11 -17.14 12.54
CA SER A 140 -12.32 -17.94 12.73
C SER A 140 -12.85 -17.89 14.18
N LEU A 141 -11.95 -17.95 15.17
CA LEU A 141 -12.31 -17.81 16.58
C LEU A 141 -12.83 -16.40 16.92
N LEU A 142 -12.17 -15.36 16.43
CA LEU A 142 -12.55 -13.97 16.65
C LEU A 142 -13.89 -13.64 15.98
N GLU A 143 -14.07 -14.05 14.72
CA GLU A 143 -15.32 -13.91 13.96
C GLU A 143 -16.49 -14.62 14.66
N GLY A 144 -16.29 -15.88 15.06
CA GLY A 144 -17.31 -16.64 15.79
C GLY A 144 -17.74 -15.95 17.08
N LEU A 145 -16.77 -15.38 17.81
CA LEU A 145 -17.02 -14.63 19.04
C LEU A 145 -17.84 -13.36 18.75
N VAL A 146 -17.37 -12.49 17.86
CA VAL A 146 -18.04 -11.19 17.62
C VAL A 146 -19.36 -11.34 16.89
N ASN A 147 -19.51 -12.33 16.01
CA ASN A 147 -20.76 -12.62 15.32
C ASN A 147 -21.86 -12.99 16.34
N LYS A 148 -21.54 -13.85 17.31
CA LYS A 148 -22.48 -14.25 18.35
C LYS A 148 -22.92 -13.06 19.23
N ILE A 149 -21.98 -12.17 19.55
CA ILE A 149 -22.23 -11.00 20.41
C ILE A 149 -22.98 -9.91 19.66
N GLY A 150 -22.53 -9.56 18.45
CA GLY A 150 -23.12 -8.50 17.63
C GLY A 150 -24.57 -8.79 17.26
N ASN A 151 -24.94 -10.06 17.08
CA ASN A 151 -26.31 -10.49 16.77
C ASN A 151 -27.16 -10.85 18.01
N ALA A 152 -26.65 -10.64 19.23
CA ALA A 152 -27.38 -10.97 20.44
C ALA A 152 -28.66 -10.14 20.57
N GLN A 153 -29.73 -10.78 21.06
CA GLN A 153 -31.00 -10.11 21.38
C GLN A 153 -31.01 -9.81 22.89
N GLY A 154 -30.90 -8.54 23.26
CA GLY A 154 -30.88 -8.07 24.66
C GLY A 154 -29.50 -7.64 25.16
N THR A 155 -29.31 -7.66 26.48
CA THR A 155 -28.08 -7.18 27.13
C THR A 155 -26.92 -8.14 26.90
N ILE A 156 -25.77 -7.61 26.48
CA ILE A 156 -24.52 -8.36 26.34
C ILE A 156 -23.63 -8.15 27.57
N ASN A 157 -22.80 -9.14 27.92
CA ASN A 157 -21.81 -9.01 28.98
C ASN A 157 -20.63 -8.16 28.49
N PRO A 158 -20.31 -7.01 29.11
CA PRO A 158 -19.23 -6.12 28.65
C PRO A 158 -17.82 -6.74 28.69
N ASP A 159 -17.62 -7.82 29.45
CA ASP A 159 -16.34 -8.54 29.52
C ASP A 159 -16.00 -9.33 28.25
N TRP A 160 -16.88 -9.34 27.24
CA TRP A 160 -16.61 -10.00 25.96
C TRP A 160 -15.32 -9.50 25.28
N SER A 161 -14.99 -8.22 25.49
CA SER A 161 -13.77 -7.60 24.97
C SER A 161 -12.49 -8.22 25.56
N LYS A 162 -12.53 -8.63 26.84
CA LYS A 162 -11.42 -9.35 27.49
C LYS A 162 -11.23 -10.75 26.91
N ALA A 163 -12.32 -11.43 26.57
CA ALA A 163 -12.25 -12.74 25.92
C ALA A 163 -11.64 -12.61 24.51
N PHE A 164 -12.06 -11.59 23.75
CA PHE A 164 -11.48 -11.27 22.45
C PHE A 164 -9.96 -10.98 22.56
N ASP A 165 -9.55 -10.13 23.50
CA ASP A 165 -8.14 -9.87 23.77
C ASP A 165 -7.36 -11.12 24.22
N GLY A 166 -8.01 -12.01 24.99
CA GLY A 166 -7.42 -13.29 25.38
C GLY A 166 -7.08 -14.19 24.19
N VAL A 167 -7.95 -14.24 23.17
CA VAL A 167 -7.66 -14.93 21.91
C VAL A 167 -6.49 -14.26 21.21
N LEU A 168 -6.49 -12.94 21.05
CA LEU A 168 -5.37 -12.23 20.42
C LEU A 168 -4.04 -12.46 21.14
N ASN A 169 -4.01 -12.45 22.47
CA ASN A 169 -2.80 -12.70 23.24
C ASN A 169 -2.29 -14.13 23.04
N ALA A 170 -3.18 -15.12 22.96
CA ALA A 170 -2.81 -16.50 22.72
C ALA A 170 -2.15 -16.72 21.34
N TYR A 171 -2.61 -16.00 20.31
CA TYR A 171 -2.13 -16.17 18.94
C TYR A 171 -1.00 -15.21 18.57
N MET A 172 -1.09 -13.93 18.94
CA MET A 172 -0.14 -12.88 18.54
C MET A 172 0.80 -12.45 19.67
N GLY A 173 0.56 -12.88 20.90
CA GLY A 173 1.31 -12.43 22.07
C GLY A 173 0.90 -11.04 22.55
N ASP A 174 1.40 -10.65 23.72
CA ASP A 174 1.09 -9.36 24.33
C ASP A 174 1.80 -8.21 23.60
N ALA A 175 1.04 -7.21 23.16
CA ALA A 175 1.61 -6.00 22.57
C ALA A 175 2.46 -5.23 23.61
N PRO A 176 3.72 -4.89 23.32
CA PRO A 176 4.59 -4.27 24.31
C PRO A 176 4.15 -2.84 24.63
N GLU A 177 4.09 -2.50 25.92
CA GLU A 177 3.94 -1.12 26.39
C GLU A 177 5.28 -0.37 26.38
N LYS A 178 6.38 -1.11 26.57
CA LYS A 178 7.76 -0.62 26.53
C LYS A 178 8.67 -1.66 25.89
N PHE A 179 9.71 -1.21 25.20
CA PHE A 179 10.72 -2.07 24.59
C PHE A 179 12.08 -1.38 24.54
N GLN A 180 13.14 -2.17 24.37
CA GLN A 180 14.49 -1.67 24.12
C GLN A 180 14.76 -1.63 22.62
N TYR A 181 15.34 -0.54 22.14
CA TYR A 181 15.83 -0.42 20.77
C TYR A 181 17.09 0.43 20.74
N ASN A 182 18.17 -0.09 20.15
CA ASN A 182 19.48 0.57 20.07
C ASN A 182 19.96 1.16 21.42
N GLY A 183 19.80 0.40 22.50
CA GLY A 183 20.27 0.78 23.85
C GLY A 183 19.40 1.82 24.58
N LYS A 184 18.24 2.20 24.02
CA LYS A 184 17.28 3.10 24.67
C LYS A 184 15.94 2.40 24.87
N THR A 185 15.24 2.75 25.96
CA THR A 185 13.88 2.30 26.22
C THR A 185 12.88 3.26 25.60
N TYR A 186 11.90 2.71 24.89
CA TYR A 186 10.80 3.47 24.28
C TYR A 186 9.45 2.92 24.72
N THR A 187 8.46 3.80 24.79
CA THR A 187 7.06 3.45 24.50
C THR A 187 6.82 3.53 22.98
N PRO A 188 5.81 2.83 22.43
CA PRO A 188 5.46 2.92 21.01
C PRO A 188 5.29 4.36 20.48
N GLN A 189 4.65 5.25 21.23
CA GLN A 189 4.46 6.65 20.85
C GLN A 189 5.77 7.44 20.88
N SER A 190 6.61 7.22 21.90
CA SER A 190 7.91 7.87 21.96
C SER A 190 8.82 7.42 20.83
N PHE A 191 8.69 6.16 20.38
CA PHE A 191 9.42 5.64 19.24
C PHE A 191 8.95 6.27 17.93
N ALA A 192 7.64 6.29 17.66
CA ALA A 192 7.09 6.97 16.48
C ALA A 192 7.53 8.46 16.41
N LYS A 193 7.55 9.15 17.55
CA LYS A 193 8.05 10.52 17.66
C LYS A 193 9.55 10.65 17.36
N GLU A 194 10.39 9.74 17.85
CA GLU A 194 11.83 9.70 17.55
C GLU A 194 12.07 9.52 16.03
N LEU A 195 11.26 8.66 15.40
CA LEU A 195 11.25 8.47 13.95
C LEU A 195 10.81 9.73 13.19
N GLY A 196 10.09 10.64 13.84
CA GLY A 196 9.59 11.88 13.25
C GLY A 196 8.31 11.69 12.45
N LEU A 197 7.58 10.60 12.71
CA LEU A 197 6.29 10.33 12.10
C LEU A 197 5.17 11.07 12.84
N ASN A 198 4.23 11.62 12.08
CA ASN A 198 3.01 12.21 12.59
C ASN A 198 1.86 11.86 11.63
N ALA A 199 0.78 11.27 12.15
CA ALA A 199 -0.38 10.90 11.35
C ALA A 199 -0.96 12.09 10.55
N ASP A 200 -0.90 13.31 11.10
CA ASP A 200 -1.45 14.52 10.48
C ASP A 200 -0.61 15.06 9.30
N ASP A 201 0.54 14.47 9.02
CA ASP A 201 1.34 14.78 7.82
C ASP A 201 0.90 14.00 6.58
N TYR A 202 -0.03 13.05 6.75
CA TYR A 202 -0.50 12.18 5.68
C TYR A 202 -1.96 12.46 5.36
N VAL A 203 -2.30 12.33 4.08
CA VAL A 203 -3.66 12.49 3.59
C VAL A 203 -4.03 11.32 2.69
N LEU A 204 -5.30 10.95 2.73
CA LEU A 204 -5.89 9.95 1.83
C LEU A 204 -6.54 10.69 0.66
N ILE A 205 -6.25 10.26 -0.56
CA ILE A 205 -6.80 10.84 -1.78
C ILE A 205 -7.63 9.78 -2.52
N SER A 206 -8.78 10.18 -3.04
CA SER A 206 -9.63 9.37 -3.94
C SER A 206 -10.17 10.24 -5.08
N SER A 207 -10.88 9.63 -6.02
CA SER A 207 -11.49 10.30 -7.17
C SER A 207 -12.76 9.59 -7.60
N PHE A 208 -13.90 10.08 -7.15
CA PHE A 208 -15.24 9.61 -7.53
C PHE A 208 -16.22 10.77 -7.73
N THR A 209 -17.28 10.52 -8.47
CA THR A 209 -18.28 11.51 -8.91
C THR A 209 -19.55 11.51 -8.05
N HIS A 210 -19.77 10.50 -7.21
CA HIS A 210 -20.93 10.43 -6.31
C HIS A 210 -20.83 11.39 -5.11
N HIS A 211 -19.66 12.00 -4.90
CA HIS A 211 -19.42 13.11 -3.97
C HIS A 211 -18.78 14.31 -4.69
N PRO A 212 -18.96 15.55 -4.19
CA PRO A 212 -18.32 16.71 -4.78
C PRO A 212 -16.78 16.62 -4.79
N TYR A 213 -16.16 17.08 -5.86
CA TYR A 213 -14.71 17.25 -5.90
C TYR A 213 -14.26 18.39 -4.97
N ASN A 214 -13.00 18.31 -4.55
CA ASN A 214 -12.34 19.21 -3.60
C ASN A 214 -13.02 19.25 -2.22
N SER A 215 -13.68 18.17 -1.84
CA SER A 215 -14.26 17.96 -0.52
C SER A 215 -13.77 16.66 0.09
N GLN A 216 -14.06 16.46 1.35
CA GLN A 216 -13.78 15.21 2.04
C GLN A 216 -15.06 14.38 2.22
N PHE A 217 -14.96 13.08 2.02
CA PHE A 217 -16.04 12.13 2.28
C PHE A 217 -15.47 10.83 2.88
N VAL A 218 -16.34 10.02 3.47
CA VAL A 218 -15.96 8.67 3.93
C VAL A 218 -16.07 7.74 2.73
N LEU A 219 -14.95 7.18 2.28
CA LEU A 219 -14.99 6.18 1.19
C LEU A 219 -15.78 4.96 1.66
N GLU A 220 -16.86 4.63 0.95
CA GLU A 220 -17.82 3.61 1.34
C GLU A 220 -17.36 2.19 0.98
N VAL A 221 -16.28 1.74 1.61
CA VAL A 221 -15.74 0.38 1.46
C VAL A 221 -15.77 -0.35 2.82
N PRO A 222 -15.97 -1.68 2.84
CA PRO A 222 -16.15 -2.43 4.10
C PRO A 222 -14.99 -2.26 5.09
N ASP A 223 -13.76 -2.11 4.60
CA ASP A 223 -12.58 -1.97 5.45
C ASP A 223 -12.31 -0.55 5.96
N ASN A 224 -13.05 0.47 5.49
CA ASN A 224 -13.05 1.81 6.09
C ASN A 224 -14.00 1.89 7.30
N TRP A 225 -13.89 0.93 8.22
CA TRP A 225 -14.78 0.76 9.38
C TRP A 225 -14.61 1.88 10.42
N ASN A 226 -13.46 2.55 10.43
CA ASN A 226 -13.16 3.67 11.33
C ASN A 226 -13.63 5.04 10.78
N TRP A 227 -14.19 5.05 9.57
CA TRP A 227 -14.80 6.20 8.90
C TRP A 227 -13.86 7.40 8.69
N GLU A 228 -12.56 7.15 8.52
CA GLU A 228 -11.62 8.20 8.13
C GLU A 228 -12.00 8.75 6.75
N LYS A 229 -11.79 10.06 6.59
CA LYS A 229 -12.18 10.76 5.37
C LYS A 229 -11.05 10.79 4.36
N VAL A 230 -11.42 10.65 3.09
CA VAL A 230 -10.54 10.86 1.94
C VAL A 230 -10.84 12.21 1.29
N TYR A 231 -9.82 12.88 0.76
CA TYR A 231 -10.01 14.03 -0.12
C TYR A 231 -10.39 13.53 -1.52
N ASN A 232 -11.52 14.02 -2.03
CA ASN A 232 -11.99 13.71 -3.37
C ASN A 232 -11.45 14.72 -4.38
N VAL A 233 -10.74 14.27 -5.40
CA VAL A 233 -10.25 15.12 -6.50
C VAL A 233 -10.77 14.62 -7.85
N ASN A 234 -10.69 15.44 -8.89
CA ASN A 234 -10.97 14.95 -10.24
C ASN A 234 -9.87 13.97 -10.71
N LEU A 235 -10.18 13.14 -11.70
CA LEU A 235 -9.29 12.06 -12.14
C LEU A 235 -7.92 12.55 -12.64
N ASN A 236 -7.84 13.74 -13.23
CA ASN A 236 -6.56 14.32 -13.66
C ASN A 236 -5.70 14.74 -12.46
N ASP A 237 -6.30 15.44 -11.49
CA ASP A 237 -5.61 15.81 -10.26
C ASP A 237 -5.21 14.54 -9.48
N PHE A 238 -6.03 13.48 -9.51
CA PHE A 238 -5.76 12.19 -8.88
C PHE A 238 -4.47 11.52 -9.37
N THR A 239 -4.29 11.44 -10.69
CA THR A 239 -3.07 10.87 -11.31
C THR A 239 -1.88 11.82 -11.20
N ASN A 240 -2.09 13.12 -11.38
CA ASN A 240 -1.05 14.14 -11.28
C ASN A 240 -0.41 14.20 -9.89
N ILE A 241 -1.19 14.09 -8.81
CA ILE A 241 -0.66 14.03 -7.44
C ILE A 241 0.28 12.83 -7.30
N ALA A 242 -0.13 11.65 -7.78
CA ALA A 242 0.65 10.43 -7.62
C ALA A 242 1.96 10.51 -8.40
N GLU A 243 1.93 10.92 -9.66
CA GLU A 243 3.13 11.13 -10.45
C GLU A 243 4.06 12.18 -9.82
N ASN A 244 3.51 13.34 -9.43
CA ASN A 244 4.27 14.41 -8.82
C ASN A 244 4.94 13.98 -7.51
N ALA A 245 4.24 13.20 -6.68
CA ALA A 245 4.80 12.67 -5.44
C ALA A 245 6.05 11.83 -5.72
N ILE A 246 5.96 10.86 -6.63
CA ILE A 246 7.10 10.00 -6.98
C ILE A 246 8.27 10.84 -7.51
N LEU A 247 8.03 11.70 -8.50
CA LEU A 247 9.08 12.52 -9.12
C LEU A 247 9.80 13.42 -8.10
N ASN A 248 9.07 13.94 -7.10
CA ASN A 248 9.62 14.76 -6.02
C ASN A 248 10.16 13.97 -4.82
N GLY A 249 10.27 12.65 -4.91
CA GLY A 249 10.94 11.85 -3.90
C GLY A 249 10.05 11.31 -2.79
N TYR A 250 8.73 11.36 -2.94
CA TYR A 250 7.75 10.81 -1.99
C TYR A 250 7.16 9.51 -2.55
N SER A 251 7.13 8.45 -1.74
CA SER A 251 6.43 7.20 -2.10
C SER A 251 4.93 7.30 -1.78
N ILE A 252 4.14 6.28 -2.13
CA ILE A 252 2.68 6.27 -1.93
C ILE A 252 2.23 4.91 -1.40
N ALA A 253 1.46 4.89 -0.30
CA ALA A 253 0.72 3.67 0.08
C ALA A 253 -0.54 3.61 -0.80
N TRP A 254 -0.72 2.51 -1.53
CA TRP A 254 -1.65 2.40 -2.65
C TRP A 254 -2.64 1.27 -2.44
N ALA A 255 -3.93 1.59 -2.40
CA ALA A 255 -5.01 0.61 -2.30
C ALA A 255 -5.68 0.48 -3.67
N ALA A 256 -5.75 -0.74 -4.19
CA ALA A 256 -6.34 -0.99 -5.50
C ALA A 256 -6.95 -2.39 -5.58
N ASP A 257 -7.93 -2.52 -6.45
CA ASP A 257 -8.46 -3.81 -6.87
C ASP A 257 -7.38 -4.57 -7.64
N VAL A 258 -7.04 -5.78 -7.18
CA VAL A 258 -6.12 -6.71 -7.86
C VAL A 258 -6.79 -7.99 -8.34
N SER A 259 -8.11 -8.10 -8.17
CA SER A 259 -8.96 -9.20 -8.67
C SER A 259 -9.25 -9.09 -10.17
N GLU A 260 -8.31 -8.53 -10.92
CA GLU A 260 -8.42 -8.18 -12.33
C GLU A 260 -7.70 -9.17 -13.23
N LYS A 261 -8.28 -9.42 -14.42
CA LYS A 261 -7.61 -10.26 -15.42
C LYS A 261 -6.31 -9.65 -15.94
N GLY A 262 -6.23 -8.32 -15.91
CA GLY A 262 -5.04 -7.56 -16.27
C GLY A 262 -3.98 -7.46 -15.17
N PHE A 263 -4.22 -8.02 -13.98
CA PHE A 263 -3.23 -8.10 -12.90
C PHE A 263 -2.58 -9.48 -12.87
N ASN A 264 -1.26 -9.51 -12.90
CA ASN A 264 -0.50 -10.75 -12.77
C ASN A 264 0.85 -10.50 -12.09
N PHE A 265 0.91 -10.83 -10.80
CA PHE A 265 2.13 -10.67 -10.01
C PHE A 265 3.29 -11.57 -10.47
N LYS A 266 2.99 -12.76 -10.98
CA LYS A 266 4.02 -13.68 -11.53
C LYS A 266 4.65 -13.11 -12.78
N ASP A 267 3.84 -12.45 -13.61
CA ASP A 267 4.30 -11.77 -14.82
C ASP A 267 4.70 -10.30 -14.56
N GLY A 268 4.69 -9.85 -13.30
CA GLY A 268 5.21 -8.55 -12.90
C GLY A 268 4.47 -7.34 -13.51
N LEU A 269 3.19 -7.48 -13.85
CA LEU A 269 2.42 -6.44 -14.54
C LEU A 269 0.98 -6.29 -14.02
N ALA A 270 0.50 -5.05 -14.06
CA ALA A 270 -0.91 -4.70 -13.95
C ALA A 270 -1.28 -3.72 -15.08
N ILE A 271 -2.18 -4.14 -15.98
CA ILE A 271 -2.55 -3.44 -17.22
C ILE A 271 -4.06 -3.51 -17.48
N VAL A 272 -4.59 -2.64 -18.33
CA VAL A 272 -6.00 -2.63 -18.75
C VAL A 272 -6.08 -2.65 -20.27
N PRO A 273 -5.99 -3.82 -20.94
CA PRO A 273 -6.01 -3.91 -22.39
C PRO A 273 -7.25 -3.23 -23.00
N GLU A 274 -7.08 -2.53 -24.13
CA GLU A 274 -8.17 -1.84 -24.86
C GLU A 274 -9.29 -2.82 -25.26
N LYS A 275 -8.90 -4.00 -25.74
CA LYS A 275 -9.81 -5.09 -26.08
C LYS A 275 -10.26 -5.81 -24.81
N ASP A 276 -11.57 -6.04 -24.67
CA ASP A 276 -12.11 -6.76 -23.53
C ASP A 276 -11.55 -8.17 -23.42
N TRP A 277 -11.18 -8.55 -22.19
CA TRP A 277 -10.49 -9.82 -21.92
C TRP A 277 -11.28 -11.05 -22.42
N ALA A 278 -12.62 -10.97 -22.36
CA ALA A 278 -13.53 -12.01 -22.84
C ALA A 278 -13.40 -12.25 -24.35
N ASP A 279 -13.11 -11.20 -25.13
CA ASP A 279 -13.00 -11.24 -26.59
C ASP A 279 -11.58 -11.55 -27.08
N MET A 280 -10.60 -11.54 -26.18
CA MET A 280 -9.22 -11.92 -26.48
C MET A 280 -9.08 -13.44 -26.62
N SER A 281 -8.39 -13.87 -27.67
CA SER A 281 -7.88 -15.23 -27.83
C SER A 281 -6.86 -15.57 -26.73
N ALA A 282 -6.59 -16.86 -26.53
CA ALA A 282 -5.61 -17.31 -25.54
C ALA A 282 -4.21 -16.72 -25.79
N GLU A 283 -3.82 -16.58 -27.05
CA GLU A 283 -2.53 -15.99 -27.43
C GLU A 283 -2.49 -14.49 -27.17
N GLU A 284 -3.56 -13.74 -27.46
CA GLU A 284 -3.66 -12.33 -27.11
C GLU A 284 -3.56 -12.11 -25.59
N ARG A 285 -4.24 -12.93 -24.78
CA ARG A 285 -4.20 -12.85 -23.30
C ARG A 285 -2.78 -13.09 -22.76
N LYS A 286 -2.07 -14.07 -23.33
CA LYS A 286 -0.68 -14.35 -22.97
C LYS A 286 0.23 -13.19 -23.36
N ASN A 287 0.08 -12.68 -24.58
CA ASN A 287 0.95 -11.62 -25.11
C ASN A 287 0.72 -10.26 -24.45
N ALA A 288 -0.46 -10.03 -23.85
CA ALA A 288 -0.73 -8.82 -23.06
C ALA A 288 0.34 -8.56 -21.97
N PHE A 289 0.88 -9.63 -21.37
CA PHE A 289 1.93 -9.54 -20.34
C PHE A 289 3.36 -9.63 -20.88
N LEU A 290 3.54 -9.88 -22.17
CA LEU A 290 4.85 -10.05 -22.80
C LEU A 290 5.18 -8.93 -23.78
N GLU A 291 4.20 -8.20 -24.28
CA GLU A 291 4.40 -7.13 -25.26
C GLU A 291 3.53 -5.92 -24.90
N PRO A 292 4.05 -4.67 -25.00
CA PRO A 292 3.21 -3.50 -24.80
C PRO A 292 2.06 -3.45 -25.80
N GLY A 293 0.85 -3.37 -25.27
CA GLY A 293 -0.39 -3.23 -26.03
C GLY A 293 -1.03 -1.86 -25.84
N LYS A 294 -2.11 -1.59 -26.59
CA LYS A 294 -2.98 -0.46 -26.28
C LYS A 294 -3.80 -0.78 -25.04
N GLU A 295 -3.95 0.22 -24.19
CA GLU A 295 -4.76 0.15 -22.97
C GLU A 295 -6.00 1.05 -23.07
N LYS A 296 -7.02 0.77 -22.27
CA LYS A 296 -8.25 1.56 -22.22
C LYS A 296 -7.94 3.00 -21.79
N THR A 297 -8.60 3.96 -22.44
CA THR A 297 -8.67 5.33 -21.91
C THR A 297 -9.68 5.37 -20.77
N ILE A 298 -9.21 5.72 -19.57
CA ILE A 298 -10.05 5.74 -18.36
C ILE A 298 -10.67 7.13 -18.20
N THR A 299 -12.00 7.20 -18.21
CA THR A 299 -12.75 8.43 -17.93
C THR A 299 -13.36 8.37 -16.52
N PRO A 300 -13.78 9.52 -15.94
CA PRO A 300 -14.50 9.52 -14.66
C PRO A 300 -15.73 8.62 -14.66
N GLU A 301 -16.47 8.54 -15.77
CA GLU A 301 -17.69 7.73 -15.90
C GLU A 301 -17.37 6.23 -15.92
N VAL A 302 -16.33 5.83 -16.66
CA VAL A 302 -15.86 4.43 -16.67
C VAL A 302 -15.41 4.00 -15.29
N ARG A 303 -14.60 4.84 -14.62
CA ARG A 303 -14.12 4.59 -13.26
C ARG A 303 -15.27 4.52 -12.24
N GLN A 304 -16.23 5.44 -12.31
CA GLN A 304 -17.38 5.44 -11.41
C GLN A 304 -18.22 4.18 -11.58
N LEU A 305 -18.54 3.81 -12.83
CA LEU A 305 -19.36 2.64 -13.11
C LEU A 305 -18.75 1.37 -12.52
N ALA A 306 -17.43 1.20 -12.64
CA ALA A 306 -16.73 0.03 -12.10
C ALA A 306 -16.80 -0.05 -10.56
N PHE A 307 -16.79 1.09 -9.87
CA PHE A 307 -16.99 1.12 -8.42
C PHE A 307 -18.44 0.80 -8.06
N ASP A 308 -19.40 1.44 -8.74
CA ASP A 308 -20.84 1.27 -8.46
C ASP A 308 -21.36 -0.14 -8.79
N ASN A 309 -20.73 -0.84 -9.74
CA ASN A 309 -21.13 -2.19 -10.17
C ASN A 309 -20.28 -3.33 -9.58
N PHE A 310 -19.37 -3.02 -8.64
CA PHE A 310 -18.46 -3.95 -7.96
C PHE A 310 -17.35 -4.58 -8.81
N GLU A 311 -17.08 -4.08 -10.02
CA GLU A 311 -15.85 -4.40 -10.75
C GLU A 311 -14.60 -3.73 -10.18
N THR A 312 -14.74 -2.80 -9.24
CA THR A 312 -13.62 -2.20 -8.52
C THR A 312 -13.96 -2.11 -7.05
N GLN A 313 -13.27 -2.94 -6.26
CA GLN A 313 -13.44 -3.07 -4.83
C GLN A 313 -12.13 -2.75 -4.10
N ASP A 314 -12.20 -2.66 -2.78
CA ASP A 314 -11.04 -2.43 -1.92
C ASP A 314 -10.53 -3.79 -1.42
N ASP A 315 -9.60 -4.41 -2.15
CA ASP A 315 -9.17 -5.78 -1.87
C ASP A 315 -7.66 -5.94 -1.58
N HIS A 316 -6.81 -4.94 -1.89
CA HIS A 316 -5.37 -5.07 -1.62
C HIS A 316 -4.61 -3.75 -1.45
N GLY A 317 -3.79 -3.68 -0.38
CA GLY A 317 -2.86 -2.59 -0.10
C GLY A 317 -1.43 -2.91 -0.53
N MET A 318 -0.78 -1.97 -1.21
CA MET A 318 0.58 -2.08 -1.78
C MET A 318 1.34 -0.76 -1.65
N HIS A 319 2.59 -0.70 -2.11
CA HIS A 319 3.45 0.47 -1.93
C HIS A 319 4.13 0.89 -3.23
N ILE A 320 3.78 2.05 -3.78
CA ILE A 320 4.39 2.60 -4.99
C ILE A 320 5.70 3.31 -4.62
N VAL A 321 6.79 2.90 -5.25
CA VAL A 321 8.17 3.34 -4.95
C VAL A 321 8.92 3.88 -6.15
N GLY A 322 8.27 4.04 -7.30
CA GLY A 322 8.95 4.51 -8.49
C GLY A 322 8.01 4.68 -9.67
N LEU A 323 8.60 5.24 -10.72
CA LEU A 323 7.94 5.50 -11.98
C LEU A 323 8.92 5.13 -13.11
N VAL A 324 8.43 4.37 -14.07
CA VAL A 324 9.15 4.01 -15.28
C VAL A 324 8.31 4.37 -16.49
N LYS A 325 8.93 4.38 -17.67
CA LYS A 325 8.22 4.39 -18.95
C LYS A 325 8.67 3.23 -19.82
N ASP A 326 7.78 2.70 -20.63
CA ASP A 326 8.13 1.72 -21.67
C ASP A 326 8.79 2.40 -22.89
N GLN A 327 9.09 1.60 -23.92
CA GLN A 327 9.66 2.08 -25.19
C GLN A 327 8.74 3.01 -26.00
N ASN A 328 7.43 3.00 -25.72
CA ASN A 328 6.43 3.83 -26.39
C ASN A 328 6.15 5.12 -25.61
N GLY A 329 6.72 5.27 -24.43
CA GLY A 329 6.50 6.40 -23.54
C GLY A 329 5.33 6.23 -22.57
N ASN A 330 4.69 5.06 -22.54
CA ASN A 330 3.63 4.76 -21.57
C ASN A 330 4.23 4.64 -20.17
N LYS A 331 3.59 5.25 -19.17
CA LYS A 331 4.09 5.28 -17.80
C LYS A 331 3.56 4.09 -16.99
N TYR A 332 4.43 3.60 -16.12
CA TYR A 332 4.10 2.55 -15.16
C TYR A 332 4.68 2.91 -13.79
N PHE A 333 3.86 2.75 -12.75
CA PHE A 333 4.30 2.80 -11.38
C PHE A 333 5.04 1.51 -11.02
N ARG A 334 6.22 1.64 -10.40
CA ARG A 334 6.94 0.51 -9.81
C ARG A 334 6.40 0.28 -8.40
N VAL A 335 5.85 -0.91 -8.18
CA VAL A 335 5.09 -1.24 -6.96
C VAL A 335 5.79 -2.35 -6.19
N LYS A 336 5.98 -2.13 -4.89
CA LYS A 336 6.43 -3.11 -3.91
C LYS A 336 5.20 -3.83 -3.33
N ASN A 337 5.18 -5.15 -3.41
CA ASN A 337 4.13 -5.98 -2.84
C ASN A 337 4.60 -6.65 -1.53
N SER A 338 3.68 -7.31 -0.82
CA SER A 338 3.89 -7.99 0.47
C SER A 338 3.71 -9.51 0.38
N TRP A 339 3.97 -10.11 -0.79
CA TRP A 339 3.85 -11.56 -1.03
C TRP A 339 5.20 -12.28 -1.15
N GLY A 340 6.27 -11.66 -0.63
CA GLY A 340 7.63 -12.18 -0.75
C GLY A 340 8.27 -11.92 -2.12
N THR A 341 9.43 -12.53 -2.35
CA THR A 341 10.36 -12.19 -3.45
C THR A 341 10.42 -13.24 -4.57
N ASP A 342 9.52 -14.22 -4.57
CA ASP A 342 9.60 -15.38 -5.47
C ASP A 342 9.23 -15.05 -6.92
N ASN A 343 8.61 -13.90 -7.19
CA ASN A 343 8.34 -13.46 -8.56
C ASN A 343 9.63 -12.91 -9.22
N PRO A 344 9.71 -12.88 -10.56
CA PRO A 344 10.91 -12.41 -11.28
C PRO A 344 11.36 -10.99 -10.89
N GLY A 345 10.40 -10.13 -10.53
CA GLY A 345 10.64 -8.77 -10.03
C GLY A 345 11.12 -8.68 -8.57
N GLN A 346 11.43 -9.79 -7.90
CA GLN A 346 11.91 -9.83 -6.51
C GLN A 346 11.00 -9.09 -5.51
N GLY A 347 9.70 -9.32 -5.63
CA GLY A 347 8.64 -8.70 -4.83
C GLY A 347 8.01 -7.45 -5.45
N TYR A 348 8.51 -7.02 -6.61
CA TYR A 348 8.01 -5.85 -7.32
C TYR A 348 7.28 -6.21 -8.61
N PHE A 349 6.40 -5.31 -9.04
CA PHE A 349 5.74 -5.35 -10.34
C PHE A 349 5.52 -3.93 -10.88
N TYR A 350 5.05 -3.81 -12.12
CA TYR A 350 4.77 -2.53 -12.77
C TYR A 350 3.27 -2.39 -13.06
N ALA A 351 2.64 -1.33 -12.55
CA ALA A 351 1.25 -1.01 -12.79
C ALA A 351 1.14 0.15 -13.79
N SER A 352 0.42 -0.03 -14.89
CA SER A 352 0.24 1.03 -15.88
C SER A 352 -0.55 2.21 -15.31
N GLU A 353 -0.33 3.41 -15.86
CA GLU A 353 -1.13 4.58 -15.48
C GLU A 353 -2.64 4.35 -15.70
N PRO A 354 -3.12 3.73 -16.81
CA PRO A 354 -4.52 3.32 -16.94
C PRO A 354 -4.99 2.37 -15.83
N TYR A 355 -4.19 1.37 -15.45
CA TYR A 355 -4.56 0.48 -14.34
C TYR A 355 -4.71 1.25 -13.03
N PHE A 356 -3.74 2.11 -12.71
CA PHE A 356 -3.81 2.99 -11.55
C PHE A 356 -5.04 3.89 -11.58
N ALA A 357 -5.30 4.57 -12.70
CA ALA A 357 -6.46 5.45 -12.85
C ALA A 357 -7.79 4.70 -12.74
N TYR A 358 -7.84 3.43 -13.14
CA TYR A 358 -9.08 2.64 -13.14
C TYR A 358 -9.34 1.96 -11.80
N LYS A 359 -8.34 1.27 -11.24
CA LYS A 359 -8.52 0.28 -10.17
C LYS A 359 -8.09 0.73 -8.78
N THR A 360 -7.46 1.90 -8.65
CA THR A 360 -7.18 2.47 -7.33
C THR A 360 -8.49 2.84 -6.62
N THR A 361 -8.66 2.48 -5.35
CA THR A 361 -9.78 2.98 -4.52
C THR A 361 -9.38 4.29 -3.84
N CYS A 362 -8.23 4.27 -3.15
CA CYS A 362 -7.57 5.45 -2.59
C CYS A 362 -6.06 5.25 -2.48
N TYR A 363 -5.35 6.31 -2.09
CA TYR A 363 -3.95 6.20 -1.68
C TYR A 363 -3.60 7.17 -0.56
N MET A 364 -2.62 6.79 0.27
CA MET A 364 -2.04 7.63 1.31
C MET A 364 -0.73 8.25 0.82
N VAL A 365 -0.60 9.55 1.02
CA VAL A 365 0.60 10.31 0.63
C VAL A 365 0.93 11.38 1.67
N ASN A 366 2.21 11.76 1.79
CA ASN A 366 2.59 12.92 2.59
C ASN A 366 2.01 14.19 1.95
N LYS A 367 1.33 15.03 2.72
CA LYS A 367 0.70 16.27 2.23
C LYS A 367 1.68 17.24 1.55
N LYS A 368 2.98 17.17 1.90
CA LYS A 368 4.05 17.95 1.26
C LYS A 368 4.36 17.52 -0.17
N ALA A 369 3.86 16.36 -0.60
CA ALA A 369 4.01 15.86 -1.97
C ALA A 369 2.94 16.42 -2.93
N LEU A 370 1.89 17.05 -2.40
CA LEU A 370 0.81 17.62 -3.22
C LEU A 370 1.32 18.82 -4.02
N PRO A 371 0.99 18.92 -5.33
CA PRO A 371 1.17 20.15 -6.09
C PRO A 371 0.50 21.34 -5.39
N ALA A 372 1.16 22.50 -5.39
CA ALA A 372 0.74 23.65 -4.58
C ALA A 372 -0.66 24.18 -4.94
N ASP A 373 -1.03 24.12 -6.21
CA ASP A 373 -2.36 24.51 -6.69
C ASP A 373 -3.44 23.53 -6.20
N ILE A 374 -3.16 22.22 -6.21
CA ILE A 374 -4.06 21.18 -5.70
C ILE A 374 -4.18 21.28 -4.17
N ALA A 375 -3.08 21.42 -3.44
CA ALA A 375 -3.10 21.60 -1.99
C ALA A 375 -3.99 22.79 -1.59
N LYS A 376 -3.89 23.91 -2.33
CA LYS A 376 -4.75 25.07 -2.14
C LYS A 376 -6.23 24.78 -2.43
N LYS A 377 -6.57 24.03 -3.49
CA LYS A 377 -7.96 23.60 -3.78
C LYS A 377 -8.54 22.77 -2.63
N LEU A 378 -7.71 21.94 -1.99
CA LEU A 378 -8.10 21.06 -0.88
C LEU A 378 -8.07 21.73 0.50
N GLY A 379 -7.59 22.97 0.60
CA GLY A 379 -7.44 23.67 1.89
C GLY A 379 -6.33 23.11 2.79
N ILE A 380 -5.37 22.39 2.21
CA ILE A 380 -4.23 21.80 2.90
C ILE A 380 -3.11 22.84 2.95
N LYS A 381 -2.56 23.08 4.15
CA LYS A 381 -1.49 24.05 4.42
C LYS A 381 -0.09 23.46 4.27
#